data_AF-A0A9D7HVJ0-F1
#
_entry.id   AF-A0A9D7HVJ0-F1
#
_cell.length_a   1.000
_cell.length_b   1.000
_cell.length_c   1.000
_cell.angle_alpha   90.00
_cell.angle_beta   90.00
_cell.angle_gamma   90.00
#
_symmetry.space_group_name_H-M   'P 1'
#
loop_
_entity.id
_entity.type
_entity.pdbx_description
1 polymer ?
#
loop_
_entity_poly.entity_id
_entity_poly.type
_entity_poly.pdbx_seq_one_letter_code
_entity_poly.pdbx_strand_id
1 'polypeptide(L)'
;MDQPAAEMYILGKLRHGLPKERTYHSFSHTLDVYRSVVAAAVQEDIEGEDLDLIRTAALYHDSGFLVSDHEHEKVGCELAREALPRFGYSAEQIERVCTMVMATKVPQQPKNHLSKILCDADLDYLGRSDFFRIGTTLYWEFLHYGVVKDERDWNELQVRFMTQHTYFTELSRAIREPVKQKHLQMVKDWLVNNP
;
A
#
# COMPACT_ATOMS: atom_id res chain seq x y z
N MET A 1 8.34 -22.81 -4.31
CA MET A 1 8.74 -21.50 -4.81
C MET A 1 10.03 -21.05 -4.15
N ASP A 2 10.88 -20.32 -4.86
CA ASP A 2 12.04 -19.62 -4.33
C ASP A 2 11.63 -18.16 -4.03
N GLN A 3 10.99 -17.99 -2.88
CA GLN A 3 10.45 -16.70 -2.45
C GLN A 3 11.54 -15.64 -2.24
N PRO A 4 12.67 -15.93 -1.57
CA PRO A 4 13.74 -14.95 -1.39
C PRO A 4 14.33 -14.43 -2.72
N ALA A 5 14.49 -15.29 -3.73
CA ALA A 5 14.95 -14.84 -5.04
C ALA A 5 13.92 -13.94 -5.75
N ALA A 6 12.62 -14.25 -5.62
CA ALA A 6 11.55 -13.41 -6.16
C ALA A 6 11.50 -12.03 -5.50
N GLU A 7 11.66 -11.95 -4.17
CA GLU A 7 11.75 -10.67 -3.43
C GLU A 7 12.92 -9.83 -3.92
N MET A 8 14.11 -10.44 -4.01
CA MET A 8 15.32 -9.74 -4.45
C MET A 8 15.17 -9.16 -5.86
N TYR A 9 14.54 -9.93 -6.76
CA TYR A 9 14.27 -9.49 -8.12
C TYR A 9 13.37 -8.25 -8.18
N ILE A 10 12.21 -8.28 -7.51
CA ILE A 10 11.26 -7.16 -7.57
C ILE A 10 11.79 -5.93 -6.84
N LEU A 11 12.47 -6.11 -5.70
CA LEU A 11 13.14 -5.02 -4.99
C LEU A 11 14.20 -4.33 -5.87
N GLY A 12 14.96 -5.12 -6.64
CA GLY A 12 15.91 -4.59 -7.63
C GLY A 12 15.22 -3.74 -8.69
N LYS A 13 14.10 -4.21 -9.25
CA LYS A 13 13.32 -3.45 -10.24
C LYS A 13 12.78 -2.14 -9.65
N LEU A 14 12.14 -2.19 -8.49
CA LEU A 14 11.56 -1.01 -7.83
C LEU A 14 12.62 0.03 -7.49
N ARG A 15 13.78 -0.40 -6.97
CA ARG A 15 14.87 0.49 -6.60
C ARG A 15 15.42 1.31 -7.78
N HIS A 16 15.37 0.77 -8.99
CA HIS A 16 16.00 1.36 -10.16
C HIS A 16 15.02 1.87 -11.23
N GLY A 17 13.77 1.42 -11.21
CA GLY A 17 12.81 1.66 -12.28
C GLY A 17 11.71 2.66 -11.97
N LEU A 18 11.51 3.06 -10.70
CA LEU A 18 10.46 4.02 -10.36
C LEU A 18 10.87 5.46 -10.73
N PRO A 19 9.94 6.28 -11.26
CA PRO A 19 10.17 7.71 -11.48
C PRO A 19 10.57 8.42 -10.17
N LYS A 20 11.40 9.47 -10.28
CA LYS A 20 11.87 10.22 -9.09
C LYS A 20 10.77 11.06 -8.45
N GLU A 21 9.76 11.37 -9.25
CA GLU A 21 8.59 12.17 -8.92
C GLU A 21 7.59 11.37 -8.08
N ARG A 22 7.74 10.03 -8.01
CA ARG A 22 7.02 9.16 -7.08
C ARG A 22 7.61 9.26 -5.68
N THR A 23 7.28 10.34 -4.97
CA THR A 23 7.79 10.62 -3.62
C THR A 23 7.08 9.81 -2.53
N TYR A 24 5.85 9.36 -2.76
CA TYR A 24 5.12 8.43 -1.89
C TYR A 24 5.17 7.01 -2.43
N HIS A 25 4.63 6.74 -3.63
CA HIS A 25 4.58 5.39 -4.23
C HIS A 25 5.96 4.94 -4.74
N SER A 26 6.88 4.80 -3.79
CA SER A 26 8.32 4.72 -3.93
C SER A 26 8.84 3.37 -3.41
N PHE A 27 10.11 3.07 -3.69
CA PHE A 27 10.77 1.91 -3.09
C PHE A 27 10.69 1.90 -1.55
N SER A 28 10.75 3.08 -0.93
CA SER A 28 10.63 3.22 0.52
C SER A 28 9.22 2.88 1.03
N HIS A 29 8.16 3.24 0.29
CA HIS A 29 6.79 2.86 0.62
C HIS A 29 6.60 1.35 0.51
N THR A 30 7.04 0.73 -0.59
CA THR A 30 6.97 -0.73 -0.72
C THR A 30 7.64 -1.46 0.45
N LEU A 31 8.81 -0.99 0.90
CA LEU A 31 9.49 -1.55 2.07
C LEU A 31 8.75 -1.30 3.38
N ASP A 32 8.08 -0.16 3.54
CA ASP A 32 7.26 0.16 4.71
C ASP A 32 6.04 -0.77 4.78
N VAL A 33 5.29 -0.92 3.68
CA VAL A 33 4.16 -1.85 3.55
C VAL A 33 4.60 -3.29 3.83
N TYR A 34 5.71 -3.72 3.24
CA TYR A 34 6.28 -5.05 3.47
C TYR A 34 6.57 -5.31 4.96
N ARG A 35 7.16 -4.32 5.67
CA ARG A 35 7.43 -4.44 7.11
C ARG A 35 6.14 -4.48 7.93
N SER A 36 5.15 -3.67 7.57
CA SER A 36 3.82 -3.67 8.20
C SER A 36 3.12 -5.02 8.03
N VAL A 37 3.17 -5.61 6.82
CA VAL A 37 2.65 -6.95 6.55
C VAL A 37 3.33 -8.01 7.41
N VAL A 38 4.66 -8.00 7.50
CA VAL A 38 5.40 -8.96 8.33
C VAL A 38 5.04 -8.81 9.82
N ALA A 39 4.93 -7.58 10.32
CA ALA A 39 4.54 -7.32 11.71
C ALA A 39 3.09 -7.72 12.03
N ALA A 40 2.17 -7.53 11.08
CA ALA A 40 0.79 -7.97 11.21
C ALA A 40 0.68 -9.50 11.13
N ALA A 41 1.40 -10.13 10.21
CA ALA A 41 1.43 -11.59 10.06
C ALA A 41 1.84 -12.30 11.35
N VAL A 42 2.83 -11.77 12.09
CA VAL A 42 3.23 -12.31 13.40
C VAL A 42 2.11 -12.19 14.44
N GLN A 43 1.35 -11.09 14.44
CA GLN A 43 0.27 -10.87 15.41
C GLN A 43 -1.01 -11.62 15.07
N GLU A 44 -1.19 -12.00 13.81
CA GLU A 44 -2.34 -12.74 13.30
C GLU A 44 -2.01 -14.21 13.00
N ASP A 45 -0.88 -14.72 13.52
CA ASP A 45 -0.43 -16.11 13.40
C ASP A 45 -0.39 -16.63 11.94
N ILE A 46 0.03 -15.78 11.00
CA ILE A 46 0.18 -16.13 9.58
C ILE A 46 1.58 -16.69 9.33
N GLU A 47 1.64 -17.94 8.90
CA GLU A 47 2.89 -18.69 8.73
C GLU A 47 2.95 -19.44 7.38
N GLY A 48 4.10 -20.05 7.09
CA GLY A 48 4.29 -20.94 5.95
C GLY A 48 4.05 -20.26 4.60
N GLU A 49 3.36 -20.96 3.70
CA GLU A 49 3.09 -20.48 2.34
C GLU A 49 2.31 -19.16 2.34
N ASP A 50 1.36 -18.98 3.26
CA ASP A 50 0.52 -17.78 3.31
C ASP A 50 1.35 -16.53 3.64
N LEU A 51 2.31 -16.66 4.55
CA LEU A 51 3.28 -15.61 4.87
C LEU A 51 4.14 -15.25 3.64
N ASP A 52 4.64 -16.25 2.93
CA ASP A 52 5.46 -16.04 1.75
C ASP A 52 4.67 -15.36 0.60
N LEU A 53 3.41 -15.73 0.42
CA LEU A 53 2.55 -15.13 -0.60
C LEU A 53 2.16 -13.69 -0.27
N ILE A 54 1.80 -13.38 0.98
CA ILE A 54 1.46 -11.99 1.35
C ILE A 54 2.69 -11.08 1.33
N ARG A 55 3.88 -11.58 1.72
CA ARG A 55 5.16 -10.87 1.54
C ARG A 55 5.42 -10.57 0.07
N THR A 56 5.20 -11.54 -0.80
CA THR A 56 5.31 -11.36 -2.25
C THR A 56 4.32 -10.31 -2.74
N ALA A 57 3.04 -10.38 -2.36
CA ALA A 57 2.03 -9.41 -2.75
C ALA A 57 2.35 -7.99 -2.27
N ALA A 58 2.87 -7.83 -1.05
CA ALA A 58 3.32 -6.55 -0.53
C ALA A 58 4.41 -5.91 -1.38
N LEU A 59 5.28 -6.69 -2.03
CA LEU A 59 6.30 -6.15 -2.93
C LEU A 59 5.77 -5.83 -4.34
N TYR A 60 4.65 -6.44 -4.74
CA TYR A 60 4.07 -6.24 -6.07
C TYR A 60 2.90 -5.24 -6.09
N HIS A 61 2.31 -4.86 -4.96
CA HIS A 61 1.08 -4.05 -4.92
C HIS A 61 1.17 -2.78 -5.77
N ASP A 62 2.27 -2.05 -5.65
CA ASP A 62 2.55 -0.80 -6.38
C ASP A 62 3.51 -0.99 -7.56
N SER A 63 3.90 -2.22 -7.88
CA SER A 63 4.89 -2.47 -8.92
C SER A 63 4.46 -2.03 -10.32
N GLY A 64 3.15 -1.86 -10.55
CA GLY A 64 2.63 -1.33 -11.81
C GLY A 64 3.10 0.08 -12.13
N PHE A 65 3.46 0.89 -11.13
CA PHE A 65 4.04 2.23 -11.35
C PHE A 65 5.40 2.21 -12.08
N LEU A 66 6.03 1.03 -12.22
CA LEU A 66 7.19 0.85 -13.11
C LEU A 66 6.83 1.00 -14.60
N VAL A 67 5.56 0.90 -14.95
CA VAL A 67 5.09 0.80 -16.34
C VAL A 67 3.97 1.80 -16.63
N SER A 68 2.98 1.92 -15.74
CA SER A 68 1.79 2.75 -15.97
C SER A 68 1.16 3.21 -14.66
N ASP A 69 0.72 4.47 -14.66
CA ASP A 69 -0.08 5.05 -13.57
C ASP A 69 -1.54 4.57 -13.62
N HIS A 70 -2.02 4.28 -14.83
CA HIS A 70 -3.36 3.78 -15.07
C HIS A 70 -3.44 2.28 -14.76
N GLU A 71 -4.36 1.89 -13.88
CA GLU A 71 -4.57 0.51 -13.41
C GLU A 71 -3.28 -0.18 -12.91
N HIS A 72 -2.48 0.54 -12.13
CA HIS A 72 -1.18 0.04 -11.64
C HIS A 72 -1.29 -1.30 -10.87
N GLU A 73 -2.40 -1.59 -10.18
CA GLU A 73 -2.58 -2.88 -9.50
C GLU A 73 -2.71 -4.03 -10.51
N LYS A 74 -3.45 -3.80 -11.60
CA LYS A 74 -3.59 -4.77 -12.69
C LYS A 74 -2.25 -4.99 -13.39
N VAL A 75 -1.52 -3.92 -13.66
CA VAL A 75 -0.19 -4.00 -14.26
C VAL A 75 0.80 -4.69 -13.32
N GLY A 76 0.70 -4.46 -12.00
CA GLY A 76 1.46 -5.19 -10.99
C GLY A 76 1.19 -6.70 -11.02
N CYS A 77 -0.07 -7.09 -11.23
CA CYS A 77 -0.43 -8.49 -11.44
C CYS A 77 0.15 -9.07 -12.74
N GLU A 78 0.20 -8.29 -13.83
CA GLU A 78 0.82 -8.69 -15.08
C GLU A 78 2.33 -8.92 -14.90
N LEU A 79 3.01 -8.01 -14.19
CA LEU A 79 4.43 -8.17 -13.81
C LEU A 79 4.66 -9.41 -12.95
N ALA A 80 3.78 -9.67 -11.98
CA ALA A 80 3.84 -10.87 -11.15
C ALA A 80 3.67 -12.15 -11.98
N ARG A 81 2.68 -12.20 -12.88
CA ARG A 81 2.44 -13.33 -13.80
C ARG A 81 3.62 -13.59 -14.74
N GLU A 82 4.33 -12.54 -15.16
CA GLU A 82 5.51 -12.68 -16.01
C GLU A 82 6.75 -13.21 -15.25
N ALA A 83 6.95 -12.72 -14.01
CA ALA A 83 8.17 -12.94 -13.27
C ALA A 83 8.14 -14.18 -12.37
N LEU A 84 7.07 -14.37 -11.60
CA LEU A 84 6.98 -15.38 -10.54
C LEU A 84 7.12 -16.84 -11.03
N PRO A 85 6.70 -17.25 -12.25
CA PRO A 85 6.96 -18.60 -12.74
C PRO A 85 8.45 -18.96 -12.79
N ARG A 86 9.33 -17.98 -13.02
CA ARG A 86 10.79 -18.17 -13.06
C ARG A 86 11.38 -18.56 -11.70
N PHE A 87 10.63 -18.28 -10.62
CA PHE A 87 10.98 -18.62 -9.24
C PHE A 87 10.16 -19.81 -8.73
N GLY A 88 9.51 -20.56 -9.62
CA GLY A 88 8.77 -21.78 -9.26
C GLY A 88 7.48 -21.53 -8.48
N TYR A 89 6.84 -20.38 -8.68
CA TYR A 89 5.46 -20.17 -8.23
C TYR A 89 4.50 -20.89 -9.18
N SER A 90 3.49 -21.56 -8.62
CA SER A 90 2.39 -22.14 -9.40
C SER A 90 1.43 -21.06 -9.89
N ALA A 91 0.62 -21.38 -10.91
CA ALA A 91 -0.42 -20.47 -11.37
C ALA A 91 -1.41 -20.09 -10.25
N GLU A 92 -1.75 -21.04 -9.38
CA GLU A 92 -2.63 -20.81 -8.23
C GLU A 92 -2.00 -19.81 -7.23
N GLN A 93 -0.72 -19.99 -6.88
CA GLN A 93 0.01 -19.07 -6.00
C GLN A 93 0.06 -17.65 -6.58
N ILE A 94 0.29 -17.53 -7.89
CA ILE A 94 0.33 -16.24 -8.59
C ILE A 94 -1.05 -15.56 -8.53
N GLU A 95 -2.14 -16.30 -8.74
CA GLU A 95 -3.48 -15.72 -8.65
C GLU A 95 -3.86 -15.32 -7.22
N ARG A 96 -3.34 -16.01 -6.19
CA ARG A 96 -3.47 -15.58 -4.79
C ARG A 96 -2.73 -14.25 -4.56
N VAL A 97 -1.52 -14.11 -5.06
CA VAL A 97 -0.76 -12.83 -5.05
C VAL A 97 -1.54 -11.74 -5.76
N CYS A 98 -2.03 -12.00 -6.97
CA CYS A 98 -2.80 -11.02 -7.74
C CYS A 98 -4.13 -10.64 -7.05
N THR A 99 -4.77 -11.59 -6.36
CA THR A 99 -5.99 -11.31 -5.58
C THR A 99 -5.72 -10.31 -4.46
N MET A 100 -4.59 -10.44 -3.77
CA MET A 100 -4.17 -9.50 -2.72
C MET A 100 -3.80 -8.14 -3.31
N VAL A 101 -3.00 -8.10 -4.37
CA VAL A 101 -2.63 -6.85 -5.07
C VAL A 101 -3.86 -6.11 -5.57
N MET A 102 -4.79 -6.78 -6.25
CA MET A 102 -6.02 -6.13 -6.74
C MET A 102 -6.93 -5.62 -5.61
N ALA A 103 -6.79 -6.14 -4.38
CA ALA A 103 -7.60 -5.68 -3.25
C ALA A 103 -7.17 -4.30 -2.73
N THR A 104 -5.93 -3.86 -3.00
CA THR A 104 -5.42 -2.54 -2.57
C THR A 104 -6.01 -1.40 -3.40
N LYS A 105 -6.59 -1.71 -4.57
CA LYS A 105 -7.27 -0.72 -5.43
C LYS A 105 -8.38 0.00 -4.67
N VAL A 106 -8.29 1.33 -4.63
CA VAL A 106 -9.27 2.18 -3.92
C VAL A 106 -10.55 2.36 -4.76
N PRO A 107 -11.76 2.20 -4.17
CA PRO A 107 -12.02 1.78 -2.78
C PRO A 107 -11.70 0.29 -2.56
N GLN A 108 -10.94 0.00 -1.50
CA GLN A 108 -10.45 -1.33 -1.18
C GLN A 108 -11.60 -2.32 -0.92
N GLN A 109 -11.52 -3.52 -1.50
CA GLN A 109 -12.52 -4.58 -1.37
C GLN A 109 -11.86 -5.94 -1.11
N PRO A 110 -11.19 -6.13 0.05
CA PRO A 110 -10.51 -7.38 0.36
C PRO A 110 -11.50 -8.53 0.58
N LYS A 111 -11.29 -9.65 -0.13
CA LYS A 111 -12.18 -10.82 -0.13
C LYS A 111 -11.77 -11.91 0.86
N ASN A 112 -10.51 -11.89 1.31
CA ASN A 112 -9.95 -12.88 2.23
C ASN A 112 -9.07 -12.19 3.28
N HIS A 113 -8.65 -12.96 4.28
CA HIS A 113 -7.91 -12.43 5.41
C HIS A 113 -6.57 -11.80 5.03
N LEU A 114 -5.77 -12.46 4.18
CA LEU A 114 -4.49 -11.92 3.72
C LEU A 114 -4.65 -10.60 2.95
N SER A 115 -5.71 -10.48 2.15
CA SER A 115 -6.03 -9.23 1.45
C SER A 115 -6.39 -8.11 2.44
N LYS A 116 -7.07 -8.43 3.55
CA LYS A 116 -7.37 -7.45 4.60
C LYS A 116 -6.10 -6.93 5.25
N ILE A 117 -5.17 -7.84 5.58
CA ILE A 117 -3.86 -7.49 6.15
C ILE A 117 -3.09 -6.58 5.18
N LEU A 118 -3.05 -6.92 3.88
CA LEU A 118 -2.34 -6.09 2.90
C LEU A 118 -2.98 -4.70 2.74
N CYS A 119 -4.31 -4.62 2.64
CA CYS A 119 -5.02 -3.33 2.56
C CYS A 119 -4.75 -2.45 3.78
N ASP A 120 -4.78 -3.04 4.98
CA ASP A 120 -4.48 -2.32 6.23
C ASP A 120 -3.01 -1.87 6.29
N ALA A 121 -2.08 -2.72 5.83
CA ALA A 121 -0.65 -2.40 5.79
C ALA A 121 -0.32 -1.27 4.80
N ASP A 122 -0.97 -1.25 3.64
CA ASP A 122 -0.81 -0.22 2.60
C ASP A 122 -1.21 1.18 3.09
N LEU A 123 -2.24 1.25 3.95
CA LEU A 123 -2.76 2.48 4.54
C LEU A 123 -2.47 2.60 6.05
N ASP A 124 -1.45 1.89 6.54
CA ASP A 124 -1.10 1.85 7.96
C ASP A 124 -0.68 3.23 8.49
N TYR A 125 -0.06 4.05 7.64
CA TYR A 125 0.44 5.38 7.99
C TYR A 125 -0.67 6.33 8.48
N LEU A 126 -1.92 6.12 8.06
CA LEU A 126 -3.06 6.94 8.48
C LEU A 126 -3.24 6.92 10.01
N GLY A 127 -2.90 5.81 10.67
CA GLY A 127 -2.96 5.63 12.12
C GLY A 127 -1.60 5.61 12.81
N ARG A 128 -0.53 6.06 12.17
CA ARG A 128 0.84 6.10 12.73
C ARG A 128 1.29 7.50 13.08
N SER A 129 2.23 7.62 14.02
CA SER A 129 2.77 8.91 14.48
C SER A 129 3.50 9.72 13.39
N ASP A 130 3.92 9.09 12.30
CA ASP A 130 4.56 9.73 11.16
C ASP A 130 3.58 10.12 10.03
N PHE A 131 2.27 10.12 10.31
CA PHE A 131 1.19 10.48 9.39
C PHE A 131 1.50 11.74 8.57
N PHE A 132 1.82 12.87 9.21
CA PHE A 132 2.06 14.12 8.48
C PHE A 132 3.34 14.07 7.61
N ARG A 133 4.36 13.32 8.06
CA ARG A 133 5.61 13.17 7.31
C ARG A 133 5.37 12.38 6.03
N ILE A 134 4.64 11.26 6.12
CA ILE A 134 4.27 10.44 4.96
C ILE A 134 3.23 11.16 4.09
N GLY A 135 2.23 11.80 4.68
CA GLY A 135 1.25 12.62 3.96
C GLY A 135 1.89 13.75 3.16
N THR A 136 2.98 14.35 3.67
CA THR A 136 3.76 15.35 2.92
C THR A 136 4.40 14.76 1.67
N THR A 137 4.90 13.51 1.71
CA THR A 137 5.46 12.89 0.50
C THR A 137 4.38 12.56 -0.52
N LEU A 138 3.17 12.21 -0.08
CA LEU A 138 2.03 12.00 -0.97
C LEU A 138 1.52 13.32 -1.57
N TYR A 139 1.50 14.39 -0.78
CA TYR A 139 1.17 15.73 -1.25
C TYR A 139 2.07 16.18 -2.40
N TRP A 140 3.40 16.06 -2.25
CA TRP A 140 4.34 16.45 -3.30
C TRP A 140 4.16 15.65 -4.58
N GLU A 141 3.89 14.35 -4.45
CA GLU A 141 3.60 13.50 -5.60
C GLU A 141 2.30 13.94 -6.29
N PHE A 142 1.22 14.12 -5.54
CA PHE A 142 -0.07 14.53 -6.09
C PHE A 142 -0.04 15.92 -6.70
N LEU A 143 0.75 16.84 -6.14
CA LEU A 143 0.98 18.16 -6.73
C LEU A 143 1.72 18.04 -8.06
N HIS A 144 2.75 17.19 -8.13
CA HIS A 144 3.51 16.97 -9.36
C HIS A 144 2.64 16.39 -10.49
N TYR A 145 1.81 15.40 -10.17
CA TYR A 145 0.92 14.75 -11.14
C TYR A 145 -0.40 15.50 -11.37
N GLY A 146 -0.59 16.67 -10.76
CA GLY A 146 -1.78 17.51 -10.95
C GLY A 146 -3.07 16.92 -10.36
N VAL A 147 -2.95 16.00 -9.40
CA VAL A 147 -4.09 15.42 -8.65
C VAL A 147 -4.67 16.45 -7.69
N VAL A 148 -3.82 17.30 -7.13
CA VAL A 148 -4.21 18.46 -6.31
C VAL A 148 -3.47 19.70 -6.79
N LYS A 149 -4.05 20.88 -6.55
CA LYS A 149 -3.45 22.16 -6.97
C LYS A 149 -2.73 22.92 -5.85
N ASP A 150 -3.10 22.70 -4.60
CA ASP A 150 -2.57 23.42 -3.43
C ASP A 150 -2.80 22.61 -2.14
N GLU A 151 -2.31 23.14 -1.02
CA GLU A 151 -2.40 22.50 0.30
C GLU A 151 -3.85 22.39 0.79
N ARG A 152 -4.74 23.32 0.39
CA ARG A 152 -6.14 23.25 0.77
C ARG A 152 -6.84 22.09 0.07
N ASP A 153 -6.69 21.98 -1.24
CA ASP A 153 -7.23 20.88 -2.06
C ASP A 153 -6.71 19.52 -1.56
N TRP A 154 -5.43 19.45 -1.16
CA TRP A 154 -4.84 18.29 -0.50
C TRP A 154 -5.55 17.92 0.81
N ASN A 155 -5.75 18.89 1.71
CA ASN A 155 -6.40 18.63 2.99
C ASN A 155 -7.89 18.28 2.82
N GLU A 156 -8.59 18.87 1.85
CA GLU A 156 -9.97 18.48 1.50
C GLU A 156 -10.03 17.04 0.93
N LEU A 157 -9.06 16.65 0.09
CA LEU A 157 -8.91 15.28 -0.39
C LEU A 157 -8.63 14.30 0.76
N GLN A 158 -7.69 14.61 1.65
CA GLN A 158 -7.38 13.78 2.82
C GLN A 158 -8.60 13.57 3.71
N VAL A 159 -9.36 14.63 4.03
CA VAL A 159 -10.57 14.51 4.85
C VAL A 159 -11.58 13.57 4.19
N ARG A 160 -11.83 13.71 2.88
CA ARG A 160 -12.75 12.79 2.16
C ARG A 160 -12.26 11.36 2.22
N PHE A 161 -10.98 11.14 1.90
CA PHE A 161 -10.36 9.82 1.87
C PHE A 161 -10.41 9.12 3.23
N MET A 162 -9.91 9.79 4.28
CA MET A 162 -9.87 9.24 5.65
C MET A 162 -11.26 9.02 6.24
N THR A 163 -12.27 9.81 5.83
CA THR A 163 -13.66 9.63 6.26
C THR A 163 -14.30 8.38 5.63
N GLN A 164 -13.92 8.04 4.38
CA GLN A 164 -14.43 6.87 3.67
C GLN A 164 -13.66 5.59 3.99
N HIS A 165 -12.38 5.72 4.33
CA HIS A 165 -11.50 4.59 4.63
C HIS A 165 -11.83 3.93 5.97
N THR A 166 -11.75 2.60 6.02
CA THR A 166 -11.87 1.79 7.24
C THR A 166 -10.81 0.68 7.26
N TYR A 167 -10.22 0.42 8.42
CA TYR A 167 -9.40 -0.78 8.61
C TYR A 167 -10.25 -2.05 8.64
N PHE A 168 -9.69 -3.17 8.15
CA PHE A 168 -10.40 -4.42 7.92
C PHE A 168 -10.13 -5.50 8.98
N THR A 169 -8.90 -5.56 9.50
CA THR A 169 -8.49 -6.48 10.56
C THR A 169 -8.90 -5.94 11.93
N GLU A 170 -9.19 -6.82 12.89
CA GLU A 170 -9.49 -6.40 14.26
C GLU A 170 -8.27 -5.72 14.90
N LEU A 171 -7.06 -6.19 14.58
CA LEU A 171 -5.80 -5.60 15.00
C LEU A 171 -5.70 -4.13 14.59
N SER A 172 -5.81 -3.83 13.29
CA SER A 172 -5.65 -2.46 12.78
C SER A 172 -6.81 -1.56 13.22
N ARG A 173 -8.03 -2.09 13.32
CA ARG A 173 -9.15 -1.34 13.94
C ARG A 173 -8.84 -0.94 15.38
N ALA A 174 -8.28 -1.83 16.18
CA ALA A 174 -7.97 -1.55 17.58
C ALA A 174 -6.84 -0.52 17.73
N ILE A 175 -5.76 -0.63 16.94
CA ILE A 175 -4.54 0.17 17.16
C ILE A 175 -4.43 1.41 16.25
N ARG A 176 -5.02 1.40 15.05
CA ARG A 176 -4.88 2.47 14.06
C ARG A 176 -6.10 3.38 13.96
N GLU A 177 -7.31 2.83 14.04
CA GLU A 177 -8.53 3.64 13.90
C GLU A 177 -8.59 4.81 14.90
N PRO A 178 -8.30 4.63 16.21
CA PRO A 178 -8.34 5.75 17.15
C PRO A 178 -7.33 6.85 16.85
N VAL A 179 -6.17 6.50 16.28
CA VAL A 179 -5.12 7.45 15.91
C VAL A 179 -5.47 8.14 14.60
N LYS A 180 -5.99 7.41 13.60
CA LYS A 180 -6.52 7.97 12.35
C LYS A 180 -7.57 9.03 12.61
N GLN A 181 -8.49 8.81 13.55
CA GLN A 181 -9.53 9.78 13.91
C GLN A 181 -8.94 11.08 14.50
N LYS A 182 -7.84 10.99 15.27
CA LYS A 182 -7.13 12.18 15.76
C LYS A 182 -6.50 12.97 14.61
N HIS A 183 -5.80 12.29 13.70
CA HIS A 183 -5.24 12.93 12.52
C HIS A 183 -6.32 13.58 11.65
N LEU A 184 -7.43 12.88 11.41
CA LEU A 184 -8.58 13.42 10.68
C LEU A 184 -9.10 14.71 11.32
N GLN A 185 -9.22 14.75 12.65
CA GLN A 185 -9.65 15.95 13.35
C GLN A 185 -8.63 17.09 13.18
N MET A 186 -7.33 16.81 13.28
CA MET A 186 -6.27 17.81 13.07
C MET A 186 -6.33 18.42 11.66
N VAL A 187 -6.56 17.61 10.62
CA VAL A 187 -6.71 18.10 9.24
C VAL A 187 -7.98 18.94 9.09
N LYS A 188 -9.09 18.53 9.71
CA LYS A 188 -10.33 19.34 9.74
C LYS A 188 -10.13 20.70 10.42
N ASP A 189 -9.45 20.72 11.56
CA ASP A 189 -9.16 21.96 12.29
C ASP A 189 -8.25 22.88 11.45
N TRP A 190 -7.28 22.31 10.72
CA TRP A 190 -6.45 23.06 9.78
C TRP A 190 -7.30 23.75 8.71
N LEU A 191 -8.26 23.05 8.09
CA LEU A 191 -9.14 23.63 7.06
C LEU A 191 -10.02 24.77 7.58
N VAL A 192 -10.47 24.70 8.84
CA VAL A 192 -11.24 25.77 9.48
C VAL A 192 -10.37 27.01 9.73
N ASN A 193 -9.12 26.80 10.13
CA ASN A 193 -8.19 27.89 10.44
C ASN A 193 -7.52 28.52 9.21
N ASN A 194 -7.62 27.89 8.03
CA ASN A 194 -7.03 28.34 6.77
C ASN A 194 -8.10 28.38 5.66
N PRO A 195 -9.07 29.33 5.70
CA PRO A 195 -10.24 29.39 4.82
C PRO A 195 -9.93 29.68 3.35
#